data_AF-A0AAP8MHZ7-F1
#
_entry.id   AF-A0AAP8MHZ7-F1
#
_cell.length_a   1.000
_cell.length_b   1.000
_cell.length_c   1.000
_cell.angle_alpha   90.00
_cell.angle_beta   90.00
_cell.angle_gamma   90.00
#
_symmetry.space_group_name_H-M   'P 1'
#
loop_
_entity.id
_entity.type
_entity.pdbx_description
1 polymer ?
#
loop_
_entity_poly.entity_id
_entity_poly.type
_entity_poly.pdbx_seq_one_letter_code
_entity_poly.pdbx_strand_id
1 'polypeptide(L)'
;MLADATLAPIFIDVAAIDLDVHLPHIKDYWCKLLLGERGYQRHTMNIHRQLHGKRSLAEADFARWLSHFEATLDAHFAGPQTEKARRIAGAIAANMEKGLEF
;
A
#
# COMPACT_ATOMS: atom_id res chain seq x y z
N MET A 1 -1.30 9.14 5.94
CA MET A 1 -1.41 9.06 4.47
C MET A 1 -2.33 10.12 3.87
N LEU A 2 -3.64 10.20 4.14
CA LEU A 2 -4.50 11.22 3.48
C LEU A 2 -4.25 12.67 3.95
N ALA A 3 -3.62 12.85 5.10
CA ALA A 3 -3.13 14.16 5.56
C ALA A 3 -1.72 14.49 5.03
N ASP A 4 -1.09 13.58 4.28
CA ASP A 4 0.24 13.80 3.72
C ASP A 4 0.13 14.56 2.41
N ALA A 5 0.66 15.78 2.35
CA ALA A 5 0.54 16.65 1.18
C ALA A 5 1.13 16.07 -0.12
N THR A 6 2.07 15.12 -0.04
CA THR A 6 2.67 14.49 -1.23
C THR A 6 1.88 13.26 -1.67
N LEU A 7 1.44 12.43 -0.71
CA LEU A 7 0.73 11.19 -1.04
C LEU A 7 -0.76 11.42 -1.27
N ALA A 8 -1.40 12.36 -0.56
CA ALA A 8 -2.84 12.56 -0.61
C ALA A 8 -3.37 12.82 -2.03
N PRO A 9 -2.73 13.63 -2.89
CA PRO A 9 -3.17 13.82 -4.27
C PRO A 9 -3.19 12.52 -5.10
N ILE A 10 -2.32 11.55 -4.80
CA ILE A 10 -2.30 10.25 -5.49
C ILE A 10 -3.60 9.49 -5.21
N PHE A 11 -4.05 9.49 -3.96
CA PHE A 11 -5.24 8.77 -3.52
C PHE A 11 -6.54 9.52 -3.87
N ILE A 12 -6.55 10.85 -3.67
CA ILE A 12 -7.76 11.68 -3.79
C ILE A 12 -7.97 12.16 -5.23
N ASP A 13 -6.92 12.64 -5.90
CA ASP A 13 -7.09 13.30 -7.20
C ASP A 13 -6.86 12.31 -8.36
N VAL A 14 -5.82 11.48 -8.27
CA VAL A 14 -5.43 10.61 -9.40
C VAL A 14 -6.17 9.26 -9.35
N ALA A 15 -6.14 8.60 -8.20
CA ALA A 15 -6.85 7.34 -7.99
C ALA A 15 -8.35 7.57 -7.72
N ALA A 16 -8.70 8.74 -7.19
CA ALA A 16 -10.08 9.13 -6.85
C ALA A 16 -10.81 8.03 -6.06
N ILE A 17 -10.15 7.52 -5.02
CA ILE A 17 -10.71 6.40 -4.25
C ILE A 17 -11.91 6.85 -3.42
N ASP A 18 -12.93 6.02 -3.40
CA ASP A 18 -13.95 6.04 -2.36
C ASP A 18 -13.44 5.23 -1.15
N LEU A 19 -13.30 5.87 0.01
CA LEU A 19 -12.74 5.23 1.20
C LEU A 19 -13.61 4.11 1.74
N ASP A 20 -14.94 4.25 1.69
CA ASP A 20 -15.87 3.25 2.21
C ASP A 20 -15.80 1.96 1.38
N VAL A 21 -15.49 2.09 0.09
CA VAL A 21 -15.26 0.97 -0.82
C VAL A 21 -13.82 0.46 -0.74
N HIS A 22 -12.83 1.33 -0.52
CA HIS A 22 -11.42 0.97 -0.59
C HIS A 22 -10.92 0.28 0.68
N LEU A 23 -11.37 0.73 1.86
CA LEU A 23 -10.91 0.19 3.15
C LEU A 23 -11.18 -1.32 3.30
N PRO A 24 -12.37 -1.87 2.96
CA PRO A 24 -12.60 -3.31 3.01
C PRO A 24 -11.60 -4.10 2.15
N HIS A 25 -11.27 -3.60 0.96
CA HIS A 25 -10.31 -4.28 0.08
C HIS A 25 -8.88 -4.26 0.65
N ILE A 26 -8.47 -3.17 1.30
CA ILE A 26 -7.17 -3.10 1.98
C ILE A 26 -7.13 -4.11 3.13
N LYS A 27 -8.21 -4.21 3.91
CA LYS A 27 -8.33 -5.20 5.00
C LYS A 27 -8.19 -6.62 4.46
N ASP A 28 -8.96 -6.99 3.44
CA ASP A 28 -8.91 -8.33 2.84
C ASP A 28 -7.52 -8.67 2.29
N TYR A 29 -6.85 -7.67 1.69
CA TYR A 29 -5.48 -7.82 1.20
C TYR A 29 -4.51 -8.19 2.33
N TRP A 30 -4.55 -7.45 3.44
CA TRP A 30 -3.68 -7.72 4.59
C TRP A 30 -4.05 -9.01 5.32
N CYS A 31 -5.34 -9.33 5.45
CA CYS A 31 -5.79 -10.62 5.97
C CYS A 31 -5.24 -11.79 5.13
N LYS A 32 -5.25 -11.68 3.81
CA LYS A 32 -4.62 -12.67 2.93
C LYS A 32 -3.12 -12.84 3.21
N LEU A 33 -2.38 -11.74 3.31
CA LEU A 33 -0.92 -11.79 3.46
C LEU A 33 -0.46 -12.20 4.86
N LEU A 34 -1.17 -11.76 5.89
CA LEU A 34 -0.81 -12.01 7.29
C LEU A 34 -1.40 -13.29 7.83
N LEU A 35 -2.66 -13.58 7.48
CA LEU A 35 -3.46 -14.67 8.07
C LEU A 35 -3.72 -15.82 7.09
N GLY A 36 -3.39 -15.66 5.81
CA GLY A 36 -3.59 -16.70 4.79
C GLY A 36 -5.03 -16.81 4.28
N GLU A 37 -5.86 -15.81 4.52
CA GLU A 37 -7.24 -15.78 4.03
C GLU A 37 -7.34 -15.69 2.50
N ARG A 38 -8.45 -16.17 1.94
CA ARG A 38 -8.65 -16.27 0.48
C ARG A 38 -9.55 -15.19 -0.10
N GLY A 39 -9.98 -14.22 0.72
CA GLY A 39 -10.94 -13.17 0.32
C GLY A 39 -10.42 -12.19 -0.73
N TYR A 40 -9.10 -12.01 -0.87
CA TYR A 40 -8.52 -11.07 -1.82
C TYR A 40 -8.04 -11.73 -3.13
N GLN A 41 -8.72 -11.41 -4.23
CA GLN A 41 -8.43 -11.97 -5.58
C GLN A 41 -8.08 -10.91 -6.64
N ARG A 42 -7.94 -9.64 -6.25
CA ARG A 42 -7.69 -8.54 -7.21
C ARG A 42 -6.24 -8.56 -7.72
N HIS A 43 -6.06 -8.08 -8.96
CA HIS A 43 -4.74 -7.91 -9.58
C HIS A 43 -4.09 -6.58 -9.17
N THR A 44 -3.58 -6.51 -7.94
CA THR A 44 -3.00 -5.30 -7.33
C THR A 44 -2.00 -4.57 -8.24
N MET A 45 -1.04 -5.29 -8.83
CA MET A 45 -0.03 -4.67 -9.72
C MET A 45 -0.63 -4.01 -10.96
N ASN A 46 -1.71 -4.56 -11.51
CA ASN A 46 -2.34 -3.96 -12.69
C ASN A 46 -2.98 -2.61 -12.37
N ILE A 47 -3.60 -2.50 -11.19
CA ILE A 47 -4.18 -1.24 -10.69
C ILE A 47 -3.07 -0.19 -10.53
N HIS A 48 -1.93 -0.56 -9.97
CA HIS A 48 -0.81 0.36 -9.76
C HIS A 48 -0.13 0.76 -11.07
N ARG A 49 -0.06 -0.13 -12.07
CA ARG A 49 0.39 0.24 -13.44
C ARG A 49 -0.52 1.26 -14.10
N GLN A 50 -1.84 1.06 -14.01
CA GLN A 50 -2.80 2.02 -14.54
C GLN A 50 -2.68 3.38 -13.84
N LEU A 51 -2.47 3.38 -12.53
CA LEU A 51 -2.24 4.61 -11.76
C LEU A 51 -0.94 5.29 -12.18
N HIS A 52 0.15 4.53 -12.32
CA HIS A 52 1.45 5.02 -12.79
C HIS A 52 1.35 5.67 -14.17
N GLY A 53 0.53 5.10 -15.07
CA GLY A 53 0.26 5.70 -16.39
C GLY A 53 -0.49 7.04 -16.34
N LYS A 54 -1.21 7.34 -15.25
CA LYS A 54 -1.87 8.64 -15.04
C LYS A 54 -0.96 9.66 -14.34
N ARG A 55 -0.20 9.20 -13.35
CA ARG A 55 0.83 9.96 -12.62
C ARG A 55 1.95 8.98 -12.29
N SER A 56 3.15 9.24 -12.81
CA SER A 56 4.31 8.44 -12.46
C SER A 56 4.48 8.36 -10.93
N LEU A 57 4.57 7.14 -10.44
CA LEU A 57 4.93 6.83 -9.07
C LEU A 57 6.45 6.72 -8.99
N ALA A 58 7.07 7.53 -8.15
CA ALA A 58 8.51 7.53 -7.95
C ALA A 58 8.91 6.75 -6.69
N GLU A 59 10.19 6.36 -6.58
CA GLU A 59 10.79 5.76 -5.38
C GLU A 59 10.36 6.48 -4.09
N ALA A 60 10.39 7.82 -4.11
CA ALA A 60 10.01 8.65 -2.98
C ALA A 60 8.55 8.47 -2.52
N ASP A 61 7.62 8.13 -3.44
CA ASP A 61 6.23 7.84 -3.07
C ASP A 61 6.14 6.53 -2.29
N PHE A 62 6.86 5.48 -2.73
CA PHE A 62 6.89 4.18 -2.06
C PHE A 62 7.60 4.25 -0.70
N ALA A 63 8.73 4.95 -0.62
CA ALA A 63 9.44 5.17 0.63
C ALA A 63 8.58 5.92 1.65
N ARG A 64 7.85 6.95 1.22
CA ARG A 64 6.93 7.69 2.10
C ARG A 64 5.75 6.83 2.55
N TRP A 65 5.17 6.05 1.64
CA TRP A 65 4.10 5.11 2.00
C TRP A 65 4.56 4.10 3.05
N LEU A 66 5.75 3.51 2.87
CA LEU A 66 6.33 2.55 3.80
C LEU A 66 6.59 3.20 5.17
N SER A 67 7.16 4.41 5.18
CA SER A 67 7.39 5.15 6.42
C SER A 67 6.11 5.39 7.23
N HIS A 68 4.99 5.77 6.57
CA HIS A 68 3.69 5.90 7.25
C HIS A 68 3.20 4.56 7.83
N PHE A 69 3.40 3.47 7.09
CA PHE A 69 3.00 2.14 7.55
C PHE A 69 3.81 1.71 8.77
N GLU A 70 5.13 1.87 8.72
CA GLU A 70 6.03 1.55 9.83
C GLU A 70 5.77 2.40 11.07
N ALA A 71 5.55 3.70 10.91
CA ALA A 71 5.19 4.57 12.03
C ALA A 71 3.87 4.12 12.71
N THR A 72 2.91 3.62 11.93
CA THR A 72 1.66 3.05 12.46
C THR A 72 1.93 1.75 13.22
N LEU A 73 2.81 0.89 12.71
CA LEU A 73 3.23 -0.31 13.42
C LEU A 73 3.87 0.03 14.77
N ASP A 74 4.82 0.97 14.78
CA ASP A 74 5.57 1.37 15.97
C ASP A 74 4.66 2.00 17.04
N ALA A 75 3.66 2.78 16.63
CA ALA A 75 2.76 3.47 17.55
C ALA A 75 1.69 2.57 18.18
N HIS A 76 1.29 1.49 17.49
CA HIS A 76 0.06 0.77 17.85
C HIS A 76 0.23 -0.75 18.03
N PHE A 77 1.37 -1.32 17.62
CA PHE A 77 1.53 -2.77 17.58
C PHE A 77 2.93 -3.21 18.03
N ALA A 78 3.05 -4.47 18.43
CA ALA A 78 4.33 -5.08 18.80
C ALA A 78 4.32 -6.60 18.61
N GLY A 79 5.51 -7.19 18.56
CA GLY A 79 5.70 -8.64 18.54
C GLY A 79 5.79 -9.27 17.15
N PRO A 80 5.79 -10.61 17.06
CA PRO A 80 6.18 -11.31 15.84
C PRO A 80 5.30 -11.02 14.61
N GLN A 81 4.01 -10.73 14.82
CA GLN A 81 3.10 -10.39 13.72
C GLN A 81 3.34 -8.98 13.18
N THR A 82 3.69 -8.03 14.04
CA THR A 82 4.12 -6.67 13.64
C THR A 82 5.37 -6.76 12.78
N GLU A 83 6.36 -7.54 13.20
CA GLU A 83 7.60 -7.75 12.43
C GLU A 83 7.35 -8.48 11.11
N LYS A 84 6.39 -9.41 11.08
CA LYS A 84 5.93 -10.04 9.84
C LYS A 84 5.30 -9.01 8.90
N ALA A 85 4.42 -8.15 9.41
CA ALA A 85 3.79 -7.08 8.64
C ALA A 85 4.82 -6.10 8.07
N ARG A 86 5.81 -5.70 8.87
CA ARG A 86 6.92 -4.85 8.43
C ARG A 86 7.67 -5.43 7.24
N ARG A 87 8.10 -6.70 7.35
CA ARG A 87 8.81 -7.39 6.25
C ARG A 87 7.97 -7.49 5.00
N ILE A 88 6.68 -7.79 5.13
CA ILE A 88 5.76 -7.89 3.99
C ILE A 88 5.56 -6.51 3.34
N ALA A 89 5.34 -5.46 4.12
CA ALA A 89 5.19 -4.09 3.63
C ALA A 89 6.44 -3.63 2.84
N GLY A 90 7.64 -3.87 3.39
CA GLY A 90 8.89 -3.57 2.70
C GLY A 90 9.03 -4.31 1.37
N ALA A 91 8.68 -5.60 1.35
CA ALA A 91 8.68 -6.38 0.11
C ALA A 91 7.65 -5.87 -0.91
N ILE A 92 6.46 -5.44 -0.47
CA ILE A 92 5.44 -4.85 -1.35
C ILE A 92 5.97 -3.56 -1.98
N ALA A 93 6.49 -2.64 -1.18
CA ALA A 93 7.01 -1.36 -1.66
C ALA A 93 8.11 -1.56 -2.72
N ALA A 94 9.11 -2.39 -2.40
CA ALA A 94 10.21 -2.68 -3.32
C ALA A 94 9.74 -3.38 -4.61
N ASN A 95 8.81 -4.34 -4.50
CA ASN A 95 8.31 -5.05 -5.69
C ASN A 95 7.41 -4.17 -6.56
N MET A 96 6.62 -3.27 -5.95
CA MET A 96 5.79 -2.33 -6.69
C MET A 96 6.64 -1.32 -7.44
N GLU A 97 7.64 -0.74 -6.78
CA GLU A 97 8.60 0.18 -7.40
C GLU A 97 9.24 -0.47 -8.64
N LYS A 98 9.92 -1.59 -8.45
CA LYS A 98 10.57 -2.34 -9.54
C LYS A 98 9.60 -2.76 -10.65
N GLY A 99 8.38 -3.12 -10.27
CA GLY A 99 7.36 -3.60 -11.19
C GLY A 99 6.72 -2.51 -12.06
N LEU A 100 7.08 -1.24 -11.84
CA LEU A 100 6.60 -0.08 -12.60
C LEU A 100 7.69 0.58 -13.45
N GLU A 101 8.96 0.17 -13.30
CA GLU A 101 10.09 0.67 -14.12
C GLU A 101 10.10 0.10 -15.56
N PHE A 102 9.22 -0.87 -15.87
CA PHE A 102 9.13 -1.60 -17.14
C PHE A 102 7.69 -1.66 -17.66
#